data_AF-A0A1F5P9F1-F1
#
_entry.id   AF-A0A1F5P9F1-F1
#
_cell.length_a   1.000
_cell.length_b   1.000
_cell.length_c   1.000
_cell.angle_alpha   90.00
_cell.angle_beta   90.00
_cell.angle_gamma   90.00
#
_symmetry.space_group_name_H-M   'P 1'
#
loop_
_entity.id
_entity.type
_entity.pdbx_description
1 polymer ?
#
loop_
_entity_poly.entity_id
_entity_poly.type
_entity_poly.pdbx_seq_one_letter_code
_entity_poly.pdbx_strand_id
1 'polypeptide(L)'
;MIAEILNNKPVLVGLHLGFAILGIDSFLWLAGEIIADPEKRRRLKMVALGGVISFVMSWLIGGYYYVTYYGKLVKPEILAGTAPWAHAVAMEAKEHIFLFIVPLALTAVFLSFVSKEELNFNNLRRPFLSLVIFIALAALALGLMGYIISAAARWG
;
A
#
# COMPACT_ATOMS: atom_id res chain seq x y z
N MET A 1 -14.43 2.57 -25.42
CA MET A 1 -13.59 3.73 -25.08
C MET A 1 -13.14 3.78 -23.61
N ILE A 2 -13.97 4.15 -22.62
CA ILE A 2 -13.51 4.27 -21.21
C ILE A 2 -13.01 2.93 -20.63
N ALA A 3 -13.77 1.85 -20.84
CA ALA A 3 -13.38 0.52 -20.38
C ALA A 3 -12.07 0.02 -21.03
N GLU A 4 -11.80 0.39 -22.29
CA GLU A 4 -10.56 0.03 -22.98
C GLU A 4 -9.36 0.78 -22.42
N ILE A 5 -9.54 2.07 -22.08
CA ILE A 5 -8.49 2.87 -21.42
C ILE A 5 -8.16 2.28 -20.05
N LEU A 6 -9.18 1.92 -19.26
CA LEU A 6 -8.98 1.35 -17.92
C LEU A 6 -8.36 -0.05 -17.95
N ASN A 7 -8.51 -0.82 -19.03
CA ASN A 7 -7.85 -2.11 -19.22
C ASN A 7 -6.44 -1.99 -19.82
N ASN A 8 -5.94 -0.79 -20.07
CA ASN A 8 -4.59 -0.59 -20.59
C ASN A 8 -3.54 -0.86 -19.49
N LYS A 9 -2.52 -1.68 -19.79
CA LYS A 9 -1.48 -2.11 -18.83
C LYS A 9 -0.78 -0.93 -18.12
N PRO A 10 -0.19 0.04 -18.84
CA PRO A 10 0.35 1.26 -18.24
C PRO A 10 -0.62 2.02 -17.33
N VAL A 11 -1.90 2.11 -17.72
CA VAL A 11 -2.92 2.82 -16.93
C VAL A 11 -3.18 2.08 -15.61
N LEU A 12 -3.35 0.75 -15.64
CA LEU A 12 -3.53 -0.05 -14.43
C LEU A 12 -2.34 0.06 -13.48
N VAL A 13 -1.11 -0.02 -14.01
CA VAL A 13 0.12 0.15 -13.22
C VAL A 13 0.17 1.56 -12.61
N GLY A 14 -0.13 2.58 -13.40
CA GLY A 14 -0.16 3.98 -12.96
C GLY A 14 -1.21 4.23 -11.87
N LEU A 15 -2.42 3.70 -12.02
CA LEU A 15 -3.47 3.81 -11.01
C LEU A 15 -3.11 3.05 -9.72
N HIS A 16 -2.61 1.82 -9.84
CA HIS A 16 -2.13 1.04 -8.69
C HIS A 16 -1.07 1.82 -7.89
N LEU A 17 -0.06 2.37 -8.58
CA LEU A 17 1.00 3.16 -7.96
C LEU A 17 0.48 4.48 -7.39
N GLY A 18 -0.36 5.21 -8.14
CA GLY A 18 -0.91 6.49 -7.70
C GLY A 18 -1.71 6.35 -6.41
N PHE A 19 -2.59 5.35 -6.33
CA PHE A 19 -3.33 5.07 -5.09
C PHE A 19 -2.42 4.56 -3.96
N ALA A 20 -1.35 3.81 -4.26
CA ALA A 20 -0.38 3.43 -3.24
C ALA A 20 0.31 4.65 -2.62
N ILE A 21 0.73 5.61 -3.45
CA ILE A 21 1.36 6.86 -3.01
C ILE A 21 0.39 7.67 -2.15
N LEU A 22 -0.86 7.85 -2.59
CA LEU A 22 -1.89 8.53 -1.81
C LEU A 22 -2.12 7.86 -0.44
N GLY A 23 -2.08 6.52 -0.40
CA GLY A 23 -2.15 5.76 0.85
C GLY A 23 -0.95 6.01 1.76
N ILE A 24 0.28 5.95 1.22
CA ILE A 24 1.52 6.23 1.96
C ILE A 24 1.50 7.64 2.55
N ASP A 25 1.22 8.65 1.72
CA ASP A 25 1.19 10.05 2.14
C ASP A 25 0.11 10.29 3.21
N SER A 26 -1.05 9.66 3.06
CA SER A 26 -2.11 9.70 4.07
C SER A 26 -1.66 9.09 5.40
N PHE A 27 -0.93 7.98 5.39
CA PHE A 27 -0.43 7.36 6.62
C PHE A 27 0.73 8.16 7.26
N LEU A 28 1.58 8.81 6.46
CA LEU A 28 2.57 9.76 6.99
C LEU A 28 1.90 10.99 7.61
N TRP A 29 0.84 11.52 6.99
CA TRP A 29 0.02 12.57 7.58
C TRP A 29 -0.67 12.09 8.86
N LEU A 30 -1.24 10.88 8.87
CA LEU A 30 -1.86 10.31 10.06
C LEU A 30 -0.87 10.22 11.23
N ALA A 31 0.39 9.84 10.99
CA ALA A 31 1.44 9.88 12.00
C ALA A 31 1.65 11.30 12.55
N GLY A 32 1.69 12.31 11.66
CA GLY A 32 1.73 13.72 12.04
C GLY A 32 0.56 14.15 12.92
N GLU A 33 -0.66 13.71 12.61
CA GLU A 33 -1.85 13.98 13.44
C GLU A 33 -1.75 13.35 14.83
N ILE A 34 -1.24 12.11 14.93
CA ILE A 34 -1.05 11.42 16.22
C ILE A 34 0.02 12.12 17.06
N ILE A 35 1.10 12.61 16.43
CA ILE A 35 2.19 13.33 17.10
C ILE A 35 1.70 14.70 17.57
N ALA A 36 1.02 15.46 16.71
CA ALA A 36 0.48 16.79 17.02
C ALA A 36 -0.61 16.74 18.11
N ASP A 37 -1.33 15.62 18.21
CA ASP A 37 -2.35 15.35 19.24
C ASP A 37 -3.40 16.47 19.41
N PRO A 38 -4.02 16.96 18.32
CA PRO A 38 -4.99 18.05 18.39
C PRO A 38 -6.24 17.63 19.15
N GLU A 39 -6.90 18.59 19.82
CA GLU A 39 -8.17 18.34 20.51
C GLU A 39 -9.26 17.79 19.56
N LYS A 40 -9.36 18.36 18.36
CA LYS A 40 -10.33 17.93 17.35
C LYS A 40 -9.76 16.78 16.52
N ARG A 41 -10.31 15.58 16.70
CA ARG A 41 -9.87 14.35 16.00
C ARG A 41 -10.50 14.11 14.62
N ARG A 42 -11.24 15.08 14.08
CA ARG A 42 -11.92 14.94 12.76
C ARG A 42 -10.92 14.66 11.63
N ARG A 43 -9.83 15.42 11.58
CA ARG A 43 -8.82 15.30 10.52
C ARG A 43 -8.09 13.96 10.59
N LEU A 44 -7.68 13.54 11.79
CA LEU A 44 -7.13 12.22 12.08
C LEU A 44 -8.01 11.08 11.50
N LYS A 45 -9.34 11.12 11.72
CA LYS A 45 -10.27 10.12 11.17
C LYS A 45 -10.39 10.18 9.65
N MET A 46 -10.49 11.38 9.08
CA MET A 46 -10.60 11.58 7.62
C MET A 46 -9.35 11.09 6.89
N VAL A 47 -8.17 11.41 7.40
CA VAL A 47 -6.89 10.99 6.83
C VAL A 47 -6.73 9.47 6.93
N ALA A 48 -7.09 8.86 8.07
CA ALA A 48 -7.04 7.40 8.21
C ALA A 48 -7.96 6.67 7.20
N LEU A 49 -9.20 7.15 7.05
CA LEU A 49 -10.16 6.61 6.07
C LEU A 49 -9.68 6.81 4.63
N GLY A 50 -9.18 8.00 4.30
CA GLY A 50 -8.64 8.29 2.97
C GLY A 50 -7.45 7.39 2.62
N GLY A 51 -6.55 7.15 3.59
CA GLY A 51 -5.43 6.23 3.43
C GLY A 51 -5.87 4.79 3.17
N VAL A 52 -6.81 4.27 3.96
CA VAL A 52 -7.35 2.90 3.76
C VAL A 52 -8.04 2.76 2.42
N ILE A 53 -8.90 3.71 2.03
CA ILE A 53 -9.58 3.68 0.73
C ILE A 53 -8.55 3.66 -0.40
N SER A 54 -7.50 4.48 -0.29
CA SER A 54 -6.41 4.50 -1.27
C SER A 54 -5.68 3.15 -1.35
N PHE A 55 -5.32 2.55 -0.22
CA PHE A 55 -4.71 1.21 -0.23
C PHE A 55 -5.64 0.12 -0.78
N VAL A 56 -6.94 0.15 -0.47
CA VAL A 56 -7.92 -0.80 -1.04
C VAL A 56 -8.00 -0.65 -2.55
N MET A 57 -8.06 0.58 -3.07
CA MET A 57 -8.07 0.82 -4.51
C MET A 57 -6.77 0.35 -5.18
N SER A 58 -5.62 0.64 -4.58
CA SER A 58 -4.33 0.13 -5.04
C SER A 58 -4.31 -1.41 -5.05
N TRP A 59 -4.86 -2.04 -4.01
CA TRP A 59 -4.94 -3.49 -3.86
C TRP A 59 -5.81 -4.15 -4.93
N LEU A 60 -7.01 -3.63 -5.16
CA LEU A 60 -7.92 -4.16 -6.18
C LEU A 60 -7.33 -4.03 -7.59
N ILE A 61 -6.77 -2.87 -7.92
CA ILE A 61 -6.21 -2.61 -9.26
C ILE A 61 -4.93 -3.44 -9.47
N GLY A 62 -4.06 -3.50 -8.47
CA GLY A 62 -2.84 -4.31 -8.51
C GLY A 62 -3.14 -5.81 -8.61
N GLY A 63 -4.11 -6.29 -7.85
CA GLY A 63 -4.59 -7.69 -7.90
C GLY A 63 -5.19 -8.03 -9.26
N TYR A 64 -6.02 -7.15 -9.83
CA TYR A 64 -6.55 -7.33 -11.18
C TYR A 64 -5.42 -7.41 -12.22
N TYR A 65 -4.45 -6.51 -12.16
CA TYR A 65 -3.29 -6.53 -13.05
C TYR A 65 -2.49 -7.83 -12.91
N TYR A 66 -2.28 -8.29 -11.66
CA TYR A 66 -1.55 -9.49 -11.35
C TYR A 66 -2.19 -10.74 -11.98
N VAL A 67 -3.48 -10.95 -11.74
CA VAL A 67 -4.21 -12.12 -12.26
C VAL A 67 -4.33 -12.07 -13.78
N THR A 68 -4.55 -10.89 -14.36
CA THR A 68 -4.88 -10.76 -15.79
C THR A 68 -3.64 -10.74 -16.69
N TYR A 69 -2.57 -10.04 -16.27
CA TYR A 69 -1.42 -9.74 -17.13
C TYR A 69 -0.10 -10.29 -16.60
N TYR A 70 0.15 -10.19 -15.29
CA TYR A 70 1.48 -10.48 -14.74
C TYR A 70 1.94 -11.92 -15.03
N GLY A 71 1.13 -12.91 -14.67
CA GLY A 71 1.50 -14.32 -14.84
C GLY A 71 1.73 -14.74 -16.30
N LYS A 72 1.01 -14.13 -17.24
CA LYS A 72 1.06 -14.47 -18.66
C LYS A 72 2.15 -13.73 -19.43
N LEU A 73 2.42 -12.48 -19.05
CA LEU A 73 3.23 -11.57 -19.88
C LEU A 73 4.48 -11.05 -19.19
N VAL A 74 4.53 -11.00 -17.85
CA VAL A 74 5.64 -10.39 -17.12
C VAL A 74 6.51 -11.45 -16.44
N LYS A 75 5.87 -12.45 -15.81
CA LYS A 75 6.59 -13.56 -15.16
C LYS A 75 7.52 -14.32 -16.12
N PRO A 76 7.10 -14.71 -17.34
CA PRO A 76 7.98 -15.43 -18.26
C PRO A 76 9.22 -14.62 -18.66
N GLU A 77 9.05 -13.32 -18.92
CA GLU A 77 10.15 -12.41 -19.28
C GLU A 77 11.18 -12.32 -18.14
N ILE A 78 10.74 -12.16 -16.89
CA ILE A 78 11.64 -12.11 -15.74
C ILE A 78 12.41 -13.43 -15.56
N LEU A 79 11.74 -14.57 -15.78
CA LEU A 79 12.34 -15.89 -15.60
C LEU A 79 13.32 -16.25 -16.72
N ALA A 80 13.08 -15.78 -17.95
CA ALA A 80 13.97 -15.96 -19.08
C ALA A 80 15.17 -15.02 -19.03
N GLY A 81 15.03 -13.87 -18.37
CA GLY A 81 16.07 -12.85 -18.31
C GLY A 81 17.15 -13.09 -17.27
N THR A 82 17.98 -12.07 -17.07
CA THR A 82 19.19 -12.14 -16.22
C THR A 82 18.92 -12.13 -14.70
N ALA A 83 17.69 -11.84 -14.27
CA ALA A 83 17.34 -11.65 -12.86
C ALA A 83 16.09 -12.45 -12.42
N PRO A 84 16.07 -13.79 -12.55
CA PRO A 84 14.92 -14.62 -12.17
C PRO A 84 14.61 -14.55 -10.66
N TRP A 85 15.61 -14.21 -9.84
CA TRP A 85 15.45 -13.97 -8.40
C TRP A 85 14.46 -12.83 -8.09
N ALA A 86 14.27 -11.87 -9.01
CA ALA A 86 13.32 -10.78 -8.83
C ALA A 86 11.88 -11.30 -8.72
N HIS A 87 11.55 -12.37 -9.45
CA HIS A 87 10.28 -13.07 -9.24
C HIS A 87 10.33 -13.88 -7.94
N ALA A 88 11.31 -14.77 -7.80
CA ALA A 88 11.37 -15.74 -6.70
C ALA A 88 11.44 -15.10 -5.29
N VAL A 89 11.97 -13.88 -5.17
CA VAL A 89 12.11 -13.17 -3.90
C VAL A 89 11.24 -11.92 -3.85
N ALA A 90 11.47 -10.94 -4.73
CA ALA A 90 10.82 -9.64 -4.62
C ALA A 90 9.33 -9.72 -4.94
N MET A 91 8.91 -10.47 -5.96
CA MET A 91 7.48 -10.66 -6.26
C MET A 91 6.79 -11.49 -5.18
N GLU A 92 7.32 -12.67 -4.85
CA GLU A 92 6.69 -13.55 -3.85
C GLU A 92 6.53 -12.85 -2.48
N ALA A 93 7.60 -12.18 -1.99
CA ALA A 93 7.53 -11.42 -0.76
C ALA A 93 6.54 -10.25 -0.86
N LYS A 94 6.55 -9.51 -1.98
CA LYS A 94 5.63 -8.40 -2.20
C LYS A 94 4.19 -8.89 -2.15
N GLU A 95 3.86 -9.98 -2.84
CA GLU A 95 2.50 -10.50 -2.90
C GLU A 95 1.97 -10.84 -1.52
N HIS A 96 2.75 -11.58 -0.72
CA HIS A 96 2.29 -12.02 0.60
C HIS A 96 2.18 -10.86 1.59
N ILE A 97 3.16 -9.95 1.64
CA ILE A 97 3.14 -8.78 2.53
C ILE A 97 2.01 -7.81 2.12
N PHE A 98 1.79 -7.63 0.81
CA PHE A 98 0.77 -6.73 0.29
C PHE A 98 -0.65 -7.12 0.70
N LEU A 99 -0.95 -8.42 0.88
CA LEU A 99 -2.24 -8.90 1.38
C LEU A 99 -2.55 -8.37 2.80
N PHE A 100 -1.54 -8.10 3.61
CA PHE A 100 -1.73 -7.65 4.99
C PHE A 100 -1.84 -6.12 5.14
N ILE A 101 -1.52 -5.34 4.11
CA ILE A 101 -1.60 -3.87 4.19
C ILE A 101 -3.02 -3.39 4.50
N VAL A 102 -4.04 -3.99 3.87
CA VAL A 102 -5.44 -3.57 4.08
C VAL A 102 -5.92 -3.87 5.52
N PRO A 103 -5.78 -5.09 6.08
CA PRO A 103 -6.12 -5.36 7.48
C PRO A 103 -5.37 -4.47 8.48
N LEU A 104 -4.07 -4.22 8.27
CA LEU A 104 -3.27 -3.34 9.13
C LEU A 104 -3.79 -1.90 9.08
N ALA A 105 -4.07 -1.40 7.88
CA ALA A 105 -4.61 -0.06 7.67
C ALA A 105 -6.01 0.10 8.28
N LEU A 106 -6.87 -0.93 8.20
CA LEU A 106 -8.17 -0.95 8.89
C LEU A 106 -8.02 -0.90 10.42
N THR A 107 -7.01 -1.57 10.97
CA THR A 107 -6.70 -1.49 12.40
C THR A 107 -6.35 -0.06 12.81
N ALA A 108 -5.54 0.64 11.99
CA ALA A 108 -5.24 2.06 12.21
C ALA A 108 -6.49 2.94 12.12
N VAL A 109 -7.42 2.64 11.20
CA VAL A 109 -8.72 3.32 11.15
C VAL A 109 -9.49 3.10 12.45
N PHE A 110 -9.65 1.86 12.94
CA PHE A 110 -10.39 1.63 14.18
C PHE A 110 -9.78 2.38 15.37
N LEU A 111 -8.45 2.37 15.50
CA LEU A 111 -7.73 3.16 16.53
C LEU A 111 -7.95 4.67 16.37
N SER A 112 -8.12 5.15 15.14
CA SER A 112 -8.41 6.56 14.85
C SER A 112 -9.77 7.02 15.43
N PHE A 113 -10.73 6.09 15.56
CA PHE A 113 -12.06 6.34 16.10
C PHE A 113 -12.16 6.24 17.62
N VAL A 114 -11.20 5.58 18.29
CA VAL A 114 -11.11 5.51 19.76
C VAL A 114 -10.92 6.92 20.35
N SER A 115 -11.54 7.18 21.51
CA SER A 115 -11.44 8.46 22.20
C SER A 115 -9.99 8.77 22.64
N LYS A 116 -9.68 10.05 22.92
CA LYS A 116 -8.32 10.43 23.35
C LYS A 116 -8.04 9.90 24.75
N GLU A 117 -9.05 9.99 25.60
CA GLU A 117 -9.08 9.54 26.98
C GLU A 117 -8.79 8.04 27.05
N GLU A 118 -9.46 7.25 26.21
CA GLU A 118 -9.30 5.79 26.17
C GLU A 118 -7.97 5.35 25.55
N LEU A 119 -7.47 6.04 24.52
CA LEU A 119 -6.13 5.77 24.00
C LEU A 119 -5.04 6.02 25.05
N ASN A 120 -5.20 7.06 25.87
CA ASN A 120 -4.25 7.40 26.93
C ASN A 120 -4.37 6.44 28.12
N PHE A 121 -5.59 6.16 28.57
CA PHE A 121 -5.87 5.23 29.66
C PHE A 121 -5.29 3.83 29.38
N ASN A 122 -5.43 3.35 28.14
CA ASN A 122 -4.92 2.04 27.71
C ASN A 122 -3.48 2.07 27.18
N ASN A 123 -2.76 3.21 27.24
CA ASN A 123 -1.41 3.37 26.69
C ASN A 123 -1.25 3.02 25.20
N LEU A 124 -2.30 3.18 24.40
CA LEU A 124 -2.35 2.76 22.99
C LEU A 124 -1.78 3.80 22.01
N ARG A 125 -1.51 5.04 22.45
CA ARG A 125 -1.02 6.09 21.55
C ARG A 125 0.31 5.73 20.87
N ARG A 126 1.27 5.16 21.60
CA ARG A 126 2.58 4.74 21.05
C ARG A 126 2.47 3.53 20.11
N PRO A 127 1.76 2.44 20.47
CA PRO A 127 1.46 1.36 19.54
C PRO A 127 0.74 1.83 18.28
N PHE A 128 -0.23 2.75 18.40
CA PHE A 128 -0.95 3.31 17.26
C PHE A 128 0.00 4.06 16.32
N LEU A 129 0.85 4.94 16.85
CA LEU A 129 1.87 5.63 16.05
C LEU A 129 2.84 4.65 15.36
N SER A 130 3.30 3.64 16.11
CA SER A 130 4.24 2.63 15.59
C SER A 130 3.63 1.83 14.44
N LEU A 131 2.36 1.44 14.57
CA LEU A 131 1.60 0.76 13.51
C LEU A 131 1.49 1.63 12.27
N VAL A 132 1.13 2.92 12.42
CA VAL A 132 0.96 3.85 11.30
C VAL A 132 2.27 4.07 10.55
N ILE A 133 3.38 4.27 11.27
CA ILE A 133 4.71 4.40 10.67
C ILE A 133 5.11 3.10 9.98
N PHE A 134 4.90 1.95 10.61
CA PHE A 134 5.19 0.65 10.02
C PHE A 134 4.45 0.43 8.71
N ILE A 135 3.15 0.77 8.65
CA ILE A 135 2.34 0.66 7.42
C ILE A 135 2.93 1.51 6.30
N ALA A 136 3.30 2.77 6.57
CA ALA A 136 3.88 3.66 5.57
C ALA A 136 5.22 3.12 5.04
N LEU A 137 6.11 2.66 5.93
CA LEU A 137 7.40 2.08 5.55
C LEU A 137 7.26 0.77 4.79
N ALA A 138 6.34 -0.10 5.21
CA ALA A 138 6.03 -1.35 4.52
C ALA A 138 5.49 -1.07 3.11
N ALA A 139 4.57 -0.12 2.96
CA ALA A 139 4.04 0.28 1.66
C ALA A 139 5.12 0.88 0.74
N LEU A 140 6.05 1.68 1.27
CA LEU A 140 7.22 2.15 0.52
C LEU A 140 8.12 1.00 0.06
N ALA A 141 8.39 0.03 0.93
CA ALA A 141 9.19 -1.16 0.58
C ALA A 141 8.51 -1.99 -0.53
N LEU A 142 7.18 -2.15 -0.48
CA LEU A 142 6.40 -2.81 -1.53
C LEU A 142 6.46 -2.06 -2.86
N GLY A 143 6.48 -0.72 -2.83
CA GLY A 143 6.73 0.13 -3.99
C GLY A 143 8.12 -0.13 -4.61
N LEU A 144 9.16 -0.19 -3.77
CA LEU A 144 10.52 -0.51 -4.20
C LEU A 144 10.60 -1.91 -4.83
N MET A 145 9.97 -2.93 -4.23
CA MET A 145 9.89 -4.26 -4.82
C MET A 145 9.16 -4.22 -6.18
N GLY A 146 8.09 -3.43 -6.31
CA GLY A 146 7.41 -3.19 -7.58
C GLY A 146 8.32 -2.61 -8.66
N TYR A 147 9.20 -1.68 -8.29
CA TYR A 147 10.23 -1.14 -9.18
C TYR A 147 11.23 -2.21 -9.61
N ILE A 148 11.75 -3.01 -8.67
CA ILE A 148 12.70 -4.11 -8.95
C ILE A 148 12.08 -5.09 -9.96
N ILE A 149 10.84 -5.52 -9.74
CA ILE A 149 10.12 -6.45 -10.62
C ILE A 149 9.95 -5.85 -12.02
N SER A 150 9.58 -4.57 -12.09
CA SER A 150 9.41 -3.87 -13.36
C SER A 150 10.72 -3.71 -14.10
N ALA A 151 11.82 -3.45 -13.40
CA ALA A 151 13.16 -3.34 -13.98
C ALA A 151 13.64 -4.70 -14.50
N ALA A 152 13.47 -5.77 -13.71
CA ALA A 152 13.84 -7.13 -14.10
C ALA A 152 13.14 -7.60 -15.38
N ALA A 153 11.87 -7.22 -15.59
CA ALA A 153 11.14 -7.54 -16.82
C ALA A 153 11.68 -6.84 -18.09
N ARG A 154 12.63 -5.90 -17.95
CA ARG A 154 13.33 -5.22 -19.05
C ARG A 154 14.83 -5.52 -19.05
N TRP A 155 15.30 -6.37 -18.14
CA TRP A 155 16.70 -6.73 -18.00
C TRP A 155 17.02 -7.98 -18.78
N GLY A 156 17.23 -7.78 -20.09
CA GLY A 156 17.80 -8.77 -21.01
C GLY A 156 16.98 -10.03 -21.10
#